data_AF-A0A3A0CKZ6-F1
#
_entry.id   AF-A0A3A0CKZ6-F1
#
_cell.length_a   1.000
_cell.length_b   1.000
_cell.length_c   1.000
_cell.angle_alpha   90.00
_cell.angle_beta   90.00
_cell.angle_gamma   90.00
#
_symmetry.space_group_name_H-M   'P 1'
#
loop_
_entity.id
_entity.type
_entity.pdbx_description
1 polymer ?
#
loop_
_entity_poly.entity_id
_entity_poly.type
_entity_poly.pdbx_seq_one_letter_code
_entity_poly.pdbx_strand_id
1 'polypeptide(L)'
;MSMQHCPSAEELEAFVDATRSDSRLQAHVAECPRCSEALRTIRADRELVLELRGSEANGANSRTRNRLMTICRHAAVSALKDSTKRDPDG
;
A
#
# COMPACT_ATOMS: atom_id res chain seq x y z
N MET A 1 -29.66 -5.80 5.29
CA MET A 1 -28.30 -5.87 4.69
C MET A 1 -27.43 -4.89 5.45
N SER A 2 -26.58 -5.37 6.36
CA SER A 2 -25.71 -4.48 7.15
C SER A 2 -24.64 -3.90 6.23
N MET A 3 -24.62 -2.57 6.08
CA MET A 3 -23.52 -1.86 5.45
C MET A 3 -22.31 -1.97 6.36
N GLN A 4 -21.55 -3.06 6.24
CA GLN A 4 -20.24 -3.15 6.86
C GLN A 4 -19.35 -2.17 6.11
N HIS A 5 -19.15 -0.99 6.70
CA HIS A 5 -18.19 -0.02 6.19
C HIS A 5 -16.82 -0.68 6.10
N CYS A 6 -16.17 -0.52 4.95
CA CYS A 6 -14.78 -0.96 4.80
C CYS A 6 -13.91 -0.19 5.81
N PRO A 7 -12.96 -0.84 6.49
CA PRO A 7 -12.00 -0.17 7.34
C PRO A 7 -11.23 0.89 6.53
N SER A 8 -10.86 1.96 7.22
CA SER A 8 -9.99 3.00 6.67
C SER A 8 -8.57 2.46 6.40
N ALA A 9 -7.80 3.20 5.59
CA ALA A 9 -6.41 2.85 5.33
C ALA A 9 -5.59 2.81 6.62
N GLU A 10 -5.79 3.77 7.52
CA GLU A 10 -5.10 3.86 8.81
C GLU A 10 -5.42 2.64 9.71
N GLU A 11 -6.65 2.16 9.72
CA GLU A 11 -7.03 0.93 10.46
C GLU A 11 -6.36 -0.32 9.87
N LEU A 12 -6.25 -0.41 8.54
CA LEU A 12 -5.56 -1.50 7.88
C LEU A 12 -4.04 -1.45 8.13
N GLU A 13 -3.44 -0.27 8.14
CA GLU A 13 -2.03 -0.06 8.51
C GLU A 13 -1.76 -0.47 9.95
N ALA A 14 -2.58 0.03 10.89
CA ALA A 14 -2.52 -0.34 12.29
C ALA A 14 -2.69 -1.86 12.49
N PHE A 15 -3.53 -2.52 11.70
CA PHE A 15 -3.68 -3.97 11.73
C PHE A 15 -2.45 -4.73 11.21
N VAL A 16 -1.70 -4.17 10.26
CA VAL A 16 -0.42 -4.75 9.81
C VAL A 16 0.70 -4.52 10.83
N ASP A 17 0.70 -3.36 11.51
CA ASP A 17 1.71 -3.02 12.51
C ASP A 17 1.46 -3.66 13.87
N ALA A 18 0.19 -3.86 14.24
CA ALA A 18 -0.17 -4.52 15.47
C ALA A 18 0.19 -6.01 15.41
N THR A 19 0.96 -6.48 16.40
CA THR A 19 1.14 -7.92 16.69
C THR A 19 -0.13 -8.56 17.26
N ARG A 20 -1.20 -7.77 17.50
CA ARG A 20 -2.49 -8.25 18.00
C ARG A 20 -3.46 -8.50 16.85
N SER A 21 -3.96 -9.73 16.82
CA SER A 21 -5.00 -10.18 15.89
C SER A 21 -6.34 -9.54 16.24
N ASP A 22 -6.79 -8.57 15.45
CA ASP A 22 -8.19 -8.14 15.46
C ASP A 22 -9.02 -9.11 14.60
N SER A 23 -9.78 -9.98 15.26
CA SER A 23 -10.55 -11.05 14.60
C SER A 23 -11.68 -10.51 13.71
N ARG A 24 -12.20 -9.30 13.99
CA ARG A 24 -13.25 -8.68 13.18
C ARG A 24 -12.67 -8.11 11.90
N LEU A 25 -11.54 -7.41 11.99
CA LEU A 25 -10.79 -6.95 10.82
C LEU A 25 -10.31 -8.14 9.97
N GLN A 26 -9.86 -9.22 10.61
CA GLN A 26 -9.44 -10.42 9.90
C GLN A 26 -10.59 -11.07 9.11
N ALA A 27 -11.77 -11.20 9.71
CA ALA A 27 -12.97 -11.70 9.03
C ALA A 27 -13.37 -10.78 7.87
N HIS A 28 -13.41 -9.47 8.10
CA HIS A 28 -13.78 -8.51 7.07
C HIS A 28 -12.82 -8.52 5.87
N VAL A 29 -11.50 -8.57 6.11
CA VAL A 29 -10.50 -8.62 5.04
C VAL A 29 -10.56 -9.94 4.26
N ALA A 30 -10.98 -11.04 4.91
CA ALA A 30 -11.20 -12.31 4.22
C ALA A 30 -12.43 -12.26 3.28
N GLU A 31 -13.46 -11.52 3.66
CA GLU A 31 -14.72 -11.41 2.90
C GLU A 31 -14.75 -10.25 1.91
N CYS A 32 -13.92 -9.22 2.09
CA CYS A 32 -13.87 -8.02 1.25
C CYS A 32 -12.63 -8.01 0.34
N PRO A 33 -12.77 -8.27 -0.97
CA PRO A 33 -11.64 -8.33 -1.90
C PRO A 33 -10.82 -7.05 -1.97
N ARG A 34 -11.49 -5.89 -1.88
CA ARG A 34 -10.83 -4.57 -1.90
C ARG A 34 -9.94 -4.38 -0.67
N CYS A 35 -10.43 -4.74 0.52
CA CYS A 35 -9.63 -4.65 1.74
C CYS A 35 -8.50 -5.69 1.75
N SER A 36 -8.73 -6.88 1.16
CA SER A 36 -7.70 -7.91 0.97
C SER A 36 -6.55 -7.41 0.10
N GLU A 37 -6.86 -6.76 -1.02
CA GLU A 37 -5.86 -6.18 -1.91
C GLU A 37 -5.12 -5.00 -1.26
N ALA A 38 -5.84 -4.11 -0.58
CA ALA A 38 -5.25 -3.01 0.18
C ALA A 38 -4.27 -3.55 1.24
N LEU A 39 -4.67 -4.58 2.00
CA LEU A 39 -3.82 -5.19 3.02
C LEU A 39 -2.55 -5.84 2.43
N ARG A 40 -2.67 -6.49 1.26
CA ARG A 40 -1.49 -7.04 0.55
C ARG A 40 -0.52 -5.94 0.15
N THR A 41 -1.04 -4.80 -0.33
CA THR A 41 -0.24 -3.65 -0.71
C THR A 41 0.49 -3.06 0.50
N ILE A 42 -0.22 -2.81 1.60
CA ILE A 42 0.37 -2.29 2.85
C ILE A 42 1.49 -3.22 3.37
N ARG A 43 1.28 -4.54 3.33
CA ARG A 43 2.32 -5.51 3.72
C ARG A 43 3.54 -5.47 2.80
N ALA A 44 3.31 -5.38 1.49
CA ALA A 44 4.37 -5.27 0.49
C ALA A 44 5.21 -3.99 0.67
N ASP A 45 4.56 -2.87 0.99
CA ASP A 45 5.21 -1.59 1.23
C ASP A 45 6.01 -1.61 2.53
N ARG A 46 5.47 -2.21 3.60
CA ARG A 46 6.18 -2.38 4.88
C ARG A 46 7.42 -3.25 4.74
N GLU A 47 7.32 -4.36 4.00
CA GLU A 47 8.48 -5.19 3.67
C GLU A 47 9.54 -4.37 2.94
N LEU A 48 9.16 -3.56 1.95
CA LEU A 48 10.07 -2.69 1.23
C LEU A 48 10.75 -1.66 2.15
N VAL A 49 10.00 -1.04 3.07
CA VAL A 49 10.55 -0.10 4.06
C VAL A 49 11.56 -0.80 4.98
N LEU A 50 11.27 -2.02 5.43
CA LEU A 50 12.20 -2.81 6.25
C LEU A 50 13.45 -3.21 5.46
N GLU A 51 13.30 -3.63 4.19
CA GLU A 51 14.44 -3.90 3.30
C GLU A 51 15.31 -2.66 3.13
N LEU A 52 14.71 -1.47 2.97
CA LEU A 52 15.43 -0.21 2.82
C LEU A 52 16.17 0.20 4.09
N ARG A 53 15.52 0.11 5.27
CA ARG A 53 16.16 0.35 6.57
C ARG A 53 17.30 -0.64 6.84
N GLY A 54 17.11 -1.92 6.51
CA GLY A 54 18.15 -2.93 6.64
C GLY A 54 19.31 -2.75 5.64
N SER A 55 19.03 -2.16 4.49
CA SER A 55 20.02 -1.89 3.43
C SER A 55 21.00 -0.76 3.79
N GLU A 56 20.74 0.02 4.84
CA GLU A 56 21.72 1.01 5.33
C GLU A 56 23.04 0.35 5.78
N ALA A 57 23.03 -0.95 6.09
CA ALA A 57 24.23 -1.71 6.46
C ALA A 57 24.98 -2.39 5.27
N ASN A 58 24.33 -2.64 4.12
CA ASN A 58 24.90 -3.43 3.00
C ASN A 58 24.57 -2.91 1.58
N GLY A 59 23.93 -1.75 1.47
CA GLY A 59 23.43 -1.20 0.21
C GLY A 59 22.12 -1.84 -0.24
N ALA A 60 21.24 -1.05 -0.89
CA ALA A 60 19.99 -1.56 -1.43
C ALA A 60 20.25 -2.64 -2.48
N ASN A 61 19.75 -3.84 -2.24
CA ASN A 61 19.90 -4.96 -3.17
C ASN A 61 19.14 -4.67 -4.48
N SER A 62 19.51 -5.35 -5.58
CA SER A 62 18.93 -5.11 -6.91
C SER A 62 17.42 -5.31 -6.96
N ARG A 63 16.86 -6.16 -6.10
CA ARG A 63 15.41 -6.39 -6.00
C ARG A 63 14.71 -5.15 -5.42
N THR A 64 15.18 -4.63 -4.29
CA THR A 64 14.66 -3.42 -3.65
C THR A 64 14.75 -2.22 -4.60
N ARG A 65 15.88 -2.06 -5.31
CA ARG A 65 16.07 -0.98 -6.30
C ARG A 65 15.06 -1.07 -7.45
N ASN A 66 14.87 -2.25 -8.04
CA ASN A 66 13.92 -2.44 -9.14
C ASN A 66 12.46 -2.19 -8.69
N ARG A 67 12.12 -2.61 -7.47
CA ARG A 67 10.80 -2.40 -6.88
C ARG A 67 10.52 -0.91 -6.66
N LEU A 68 11.49 -0.16 -6.11
CA LEU A 68 11.41 1.29 -5.99
C LEU A 68 11.24 1.99 -7.34
N MET A 69 12.06 1.65 -8.34
CA MET A 69 11.95 2.26 -9.67
C MET A 69 10.58 2.03 -10.31
N THR A 70 9.96 0.87 -10.06
CA THR A 70 8.61 0.55 -10.54
C THR A 70 7.56 1.44 -9.87
N ILE A 71 7.64 1.60 -8.55
CA ILE A 71 6.75 2.48 -7.77
C ILE A 71 6.91 3.93 -8.23
N CYS A 72 8.14 4.44 -8.33
CA CYS A 72 8.41 5.79 -8.79
C CYS A 72 7.90 6.04 -10.21
N ARG A 73 8.06 5.07 -11.13
CA ARG A 73 7.51 5.17 -12.49
C ARG A 73 5.98 5.23 -12.49
N HIS A 74 5.32 4.40 -11.69
CA HIS A 74 3.86 4.44 -11.54
C HIS A 74 3.38 5.79 -10.99
N ALA A 75 4.03 6.31 -9.96
CA ALA A 75 3.71 7.62 -9.39
C ALA A 75 3.88 8.74 -10.41
N ALA A 76 4.99 8.72 -11.18
CA ALA A 76 5.23 9.70 -12.24
C ALA A 76 4.17 9.64 -13.35
N VAL A 77 3.79 8.44 -13.81
CA VAL A 77 2.74 8.28 -14.83
C VAL A 77 1.38 8.74 -14.32
N SER A 78 1.04 8.44 -13.06
CA SER A 78 -0.20 8.90 -12.44
C SER A 78 -0.23 10.42 -12.29
N ALA A 79 0.88 11.05 -11.89
CA ALA A 79 1.01 12.50 -11.80
C ALA A 79 0.82 13.17 -13.18
N LEU A 80 1.43 12.62 -14.23
CA LEU A 80 1.26 13.11 -15.61
C LEU A 80 -0.20 12.99 -16.08
N LYS A 81 -0.88 11.89 -15.75
CA LYS A 81 -2.31 11.70 -16.07
C LYS A 81 -3.22 12.69 -15.34
N ASP A 82 -2.89 13.05 -14.11
CA ASP A 82 -3.63 14.07 -13.35
C ASP A 82 -3.42 15.47 -13.94
N SER A 83 -2.19 15.78 -14.37
CA SER A 83 -1.88 17.05 -15.06
C SER A 83 -2.64 17.20 -16.37
N THR A 84 -2.82 16.12 -17.15
CA THR A 84 -3.62 16.15 -18.40
C THR A 84 -5.14 16.26 -18.19
N LYS A 85 -5.65 16.11 -16.96
CA LYS A 85 -7.08 16.32 -16.65
C LYS A 85 -7.39 17.73 -16.15
N ARG A 86 -6.37 18.55 -15.88
CA ARG A 86 -6.50 19.94 -15.39
C ARG A 86 -6.50 21.00 -16.50
N ASP A 87 -6.92 20.64 -17.71
CA ASP A 87 -7.34 21.63 -18.70
C ASP A 87 -8.79 21.34 -19.13
N PRO A 88 -9.77 21.92 -18.44
CA PRO A 88 -10.98 22.39 -19.08
C PRO A 88 -10.98 23.93 -19.05
N ASP A 89 -11.07 24.53 -20.23
CA ASP A 89 -11.39 25.93 -20.52
C ASP A 89 -10.23 26.94 -20.59
N GLY A 90 -9.77 27.15 -21.82
CA GLY A 90 -9.45 28.47 -22.36
C GLY A 90 -10.39 28.77 -23.51
#